data_AF-A0A4Y2I9B8-F1
#
_entry.id   AF-A0A4Y2I9B8-F1
#
_cell.length_a   1.000
_cell.length_b   1.000
_cell.length_c   1.000
_cell.angle_alpha   90.00
_cell.angle_beta   90.00
_cell.angle_gamma   90.00
#
_symmetry.space_group_name_H-M   'P 1'
#
loop_
_entity.id
_entity.type
_entity.pdbx_description
1 polymer ?
#
loop_
_entity_poly.entity_id
_entity_poly.type
_entity_poly.pdbx_seq_one_letter_code
_entity_poly.pdbx_strand_id
1 'polypeptide(L)'
;MRTDFITPKLVVALDKGQLSMRDSVFILEATIDALGCNIDELPISKSSIQRIRTEKRKECAKSIKIDFQNKVPDVVTLHSDGKLLPALSARKSNEERLPIVISYGLKE
;
A
#
# COMPACT_ATOMS: atom_id res chain seq x y z
N MET A 1 24.05 -17.83 0.61
CA MET A 1 22.86 -17.49 -0.21
C MET A 1 21.97 -16.65 0.70
N ARG A 2 21.64 -15.39 0.35
CA ARG A 2 20.76 -14.57 1.21
C ARG A 2 19.35 -15.13 1.14
N THR A 3 18.75 -15.40 2.30
CA THR A 3 17.43 -16.02 2.37
C THR A 3 16.38 -14.94 2.13
N ASP A 4 15.48 -15.20 1.17
CA ASP A 4 14.36 -14.31 0.94
C ASP A 4 13.28 -14.56 2.01
N PHE A 5 13.24 -13.71 3.04
CA PHE A 5 12.21 -13.78 4.10
C PHE A 5 10.96 -12.97 3.73
N ILE A 6 10.93 -12.39 2.54
CA ILE A 6 9.91 -11.43 2.14
C ILE A 6 8.68 -12.17 1.67
N THR A 7 7.65 -12.15 2.51
CA THR A 7 6.36 -12.74 2.19
C THR A 7 5.33 -11.68 1.86
N PRO A 8 4.33 -11.96 1.00
CA PRO A 8 3.21 -11.05 0.78
C PRO A 8 2.52 -10.64 2.09
N LYS A 9 2.46 -11.56 3.06
CA LYS A 9 1.86 -11.33 4.38
C LYS A 9 2.62 -10.27 5.18
N LEU A 10 3.96 -10.30 5.16
CA LEU A 10 4.79 -9.28 5.78
C LEU A 10 4.50 -7.90 5.18
N VAL A 11 4.43 -7.81 3.85
CA VAL A 11 4.17 -6.54 3.15
C VAL A 11 2.82 -5.95 3.54
N VAL A 12 1.78 -6.78 3.58
CA VAL A 12 0.44 -6.35 4.01
C VAL A 12 0.45 -5.86 5.46
N ALA A 13 1.19 -6.53 6.35
CA ALA A 13 1.32 -6.08 7.74
C ALA A 13 2.01 -4.71 7.83
N LEU A 14 3.10 -4.51 7.08
CA LEU A 14 3.82 -3.25 7.05
C LEU A 14 2.97 -2.09 6.50
N ASP A 15 2.16 -2.33 5.47
CA ASP A 15 1.27 -1.32 4.89
C ASP A 15 0.05 -1.04 5.79
N LYS A 16 -0.56 -2.06 6.42
CA LYS A 16 -1.65 -1.89 7.38
C LYS A 16 -1.22 -1.13 8.63
N GLY A 17 0.01 -1.34 9.09
CA GLY A 17 0.60 -0.58 10.18
C GLY A 17 1.01 0.85 9.80
N GLN A 18 0.78 1.28 8.55
CA GLN A 18 1.19 2.58 8.01
C GLN A 18 2.68 2.88 8.26
N LEU A 19 3.51 1.84 8.33
CA LEU A 19 4.89 1.98 8.71
C LEU A 19 5.68 2.67 7.59
N SER A 20 6.51 3.64 7.96
CA SER A 20 7.48 4.21 7.04
C SER A 20 8.54 3.17 6.65
N MET A 21 9.32 3.43 5.61
CA MET A 21 10.48 2.59 5.28
C MET A 21 11.46 2.47 6.43
N ARG A 22 11.67 3.56 7.18
CA ARG A 22 12.59 3.59 8.32
C ARG A 22 12.07 2.71 9.46
N ASP A 23 10.80 2.90 9.83
CA ASP A 23 10.20 2.15 10.94
C ASP A 23 10.09 0.67 10.60
N SER A 24 9.84 0.35 9.33
CA SER A 24 9.84 -1.04 8.86
C SER A 24 11.21 -1.70 9.04
N VAL A 25 12.31 -1.03 8.66
CA VAL A 25 13.66 -1.56 8.88
C VAL A 25 13.91 -1.78 10.37
N PHE A 26 13.63 -0.76 11.19
CA PHE A 26 13.89 -0.79 12.63
C PHE A 26 13.11 -1.90 13.35
N ILE A 27 11.82 -2.05 13.06
CA ILE A 27 10.98 -3.10 13.65
C ILE A 27 11.46 -4.48 13.21
N LEU A 28 11.83 -4.65 11.94
CA LEU A 28 12.30 -5.93 11.44
C LEU A 28 13.65 -6.32 12.08
N GLU A 29 14.61 -5.40 12.13
CA GLU A 29 15.91 -5.61 12.80
C GLU A 29 15.72 -6.01 14.26
N ALA A 30 14.92 -5.25 15.03
CA ALA A 30 14.66 -5.56 16.44
C ALA A 30 13.95 -6.92 16.62
N THR A 31 13.04 -7.28 15.71
CA THR A 31 12.35 -8.58 15.77
C THR A 31 13.31 -9.74 15.49
N ILE A 32 14.24 -9.56 14.56
CA ILE A 32 15.20 -10.60 14.17
C ILE A 32 16.26 -10.80 15.25
N ASP A 33 16.73 -9.70 15.84
CA ASP A 33 17.60 -9.73 17.01
C ASP A 33 16.94 -10.47 18.18
N ALA A 34 15.67 -10.15 18.47
CA ALA A 34 14.89 -10.83 19.52
C ALA A 34 14.65 -12.33 19.23
N LEU A 35 14.63 -12.73 17.95
CA LEU A 35 14.53 -14.13 17.53
C LEU A 35 15.88 -14.86 17.51
N GLY A 36 17.00 -14.16 17.76
CA GLY A 36 18.35 -14.70 17.69
C GLY A 36 18.79 -15.08 16.27
N CYS A 37 18.14 -14.51 15.24
CA CYS A 37 18.48 -14.75 13.85
C CYS A 37 19.65 -13.85 13.41
N ASN A 38 20.49 -14.36 12.50
CA ASN A 38 21.58 -13.57 11.97
C ASN A 38 21.06 -12.49 11.00
N ILE A 39 21.23 -11.22 11.35
CA ILE A 39 20.79 -10.07 10.55
C ILE A 39 21.51 -10.04 9.19
N ASP A 40 22.76 -10.49 9.12
CA ASP A 40 23.57 -10.46 7.88
C ASP A 40 23.07 -11.43 6.80
N GLU A 41 22.29 -12.43 7.20
CA GLU A 41 21.70 -13.43 6.30
C GLU A 41 20.44 -12.91 5.60
N LEU A 42 19.84 -11.84 6.13
CA LEU A 42 18.57 -11.29 5.66
C LEU A 42 18.78 -9.99 4.89
N PRO A 43 18.17 -9.82 3.70
CA PRO A 43 18.32 -8.60 2.90
C PRO A 43 17.48 -7.43 3.43
N ILE A 44 17.75 -6.97 4.66
CA ILE A 44 16.99 -5.89 5.33
C ILE A 44 17.66 -4.56 5.05
N SER A 45 17.11 -3.86 4.06
CA SER A 45 17.53 -2.51 3.73
C SER A 45 16.33 -1.70 3.28
N LYS A 46 16.42 -0.37 3.35
CA LYS A 46 15.37 0.52 2.85
C LYS A 46 15.03 0.23 1.38
N SER A 47 16.04 -0.02 0.54
CA SER A 47 15.85 -0.32 -0.88
C SER A 47 15.18 -1.67 -1.08
N SER A 48 15.54 -2.70 -0.29
CA SER A 48 14.83 -3.98 -0.27
C SER A 48 13.36 -3.77 0.03
N ILE A 49 13.03 -3.13 1.16
CA ILE A 49 11.62 -2.87 1.57
C ILE A 49 10.86 -2.09 0.50
N GLN A 50 11.47 -1.05 -0.06
CA GLN A 50 10.86 -0.26 -1.12
C GLN A 50 10.56 -1.09 -2.37
N ARG A 51 11.52 -1.89 -2.84
CA ARG A 51 11.37 -2.75 -4.03
C ARG A 51 10.19 -3.69 -3.85
N ILE A 52 10.11 -4.35 -2.71
CA ILE A 52 9.07 -5.32 -2.39
C ILE A 52 7.69 -4.65 -2.36
N ARG A 53 7.56 -3.53 -1.65
CA ARG A 53 6.28 -2.81 -1.59
C ARG A 53 5.85 -2.35 -2.98
N THR A 54 6.80 -1.93 -3.80
CA THR A 54 6.54 -1.56 -5.20
C THR A 54 6.05 -2.74 -6.02
N GLU A 55 6.69 -3.89 -5.91
CA GLU A 55 6.28 -5.12 -6.62
C GLU A 55 4.89 -5.57 -6.19
N LYS A 56 4.58 -5.56 -4.88
CA LYS A 56 3.25 -5.94 -4.39
C LYS A 56 2.16 -4.95 -4.76
N ARG A 57 2.44 -3.65 -4.77
CA ARG A 57 1.50 -2.65 -5.28
C ARG A 57 1.25 -2.82 -6.78
N LYS A 58 2.27 -3.17 -7.57
CA LYS A 58 2.10 -3.51 -8.98
C LYS A 58 1.21 -4.75 -9.16
N GLU A 59 1.42 -5.79 -8.37
CA GLU A 59 0.59 -7.00 -8.39
C GLU A 59 -0.87 -6.72 -8.00
N CYS A 60 -1.07 -5.95 -6.92
CA CYS A 60 -2.39 -5.51 -6.48
C CYS A 60 -3.10 -4.67 -7.55
N ALA A 61 -2.41 -3.71 -8.15
CA ALA A 61 -2.96 -2.89 -9.23
C ALA A 61 -3.35 -3.74 -10.46
N LYS A 62 -2.56 -4.76 -10.81
CA LYS A 62 -2.91 -5.71 -11.88
C LYS A 62 -4.17 -6.50 -11.53
N SER A 63 -4.26 -7.01 -10.31
CA SER A 63 -5.44 -7.76 -9.84
C SER A 63 -6.70 -6.90 -9.87
N ILE A 64 -6.63 -5.67 -9.35
CA ILE A 64 -7.74 -4.70 -9.40
C ILE A 64 -8.13 -4.41 -10.85
N LYS A 65 -7.16 -4.19 -11.74
CA LYS A 65 -7.43 -3.94 -13.16
C LYS A 65 -8.16 -5.11 -13.82
N ILE A 66 -7.72 -6.34 -13.56
CA ILE A 66 -8.35 -7.55 -14.10
C ILE A 66 -9.77 -7.70 -13.55
N ASP A 67 -9.96 -7.54 -12.25
CA ASP A 67 -11.30 -7.64 -11.63
C ASP A 67 -12.26 -6.58 -12.19
N PHE A 68 -11.78 -5.34 -12.36
CA PHE A 68 -12.52 -4.25 -12.97
C PHE A 68 -12.91 -4.57 -14.43
N GLN A 69 -12.01 -5.15 -15.21
CA GLN A 69 -12.28 -5.53 -16.60
C GLN A 69 -13.22 -6.74 -16.73
N ASN A 70 -13.26 -7.61 -15.73
CA ASN A 70 -14.14 -8.78 -15.73
C ASN A 70 -15.56 -8.44 -15.26
N LYS A 71 -15.71 -7.47 -14.36
CA LYS A 71 -16.99 -7.10 -13.72
C LYS A 71 -17.42 -5.68 -14.04
N VAL A 72 -16.97 -5.14 -15.19
CA VAL A 72 -17.15 -3.76 -15.69
C VAL A 72 -18.42 -3.13 -15.10
N PRO A 73 -18.31 -2.37 -14.00
CA PRO A 73 -19.48 -1.95 -13.23
C PRO A 73 -20.18 -0.79 -13.93
N ASP A 74 -21.51 -0.85 -14.05
CA ASP A 74 -22.32 0.21 -14.68
C ASP A 74 -22.05 1.61 -14.09
N VAL A 75 -21.68 1.66 -12.79
CA VAL A 75 -21.33 2.88 -12.07
C VAL A 75 -20.04 2.65 -11.30
N VAL A 76 -19.09 3.57 -11.46
CA VAL A 76 -17.81 3.57 -10.75
C VAL A 76 -17.63 4.90 -10.05
N THR A 77 -17.39 4.85 -8.75
CA THR A 77 -16.97 6.02 -7.96
C THR A 77 -15.49 5.89 -7.64
N LEU A 78 -14.67 6.82 -8.12
CA LEU A 78 -13.28 6.91 -7.72
C LEU A 78 -13.19 7.76 -6.46
N HIS A 79 -12.74 7.13 -5.38
CA HIS A 79 -12.31 7.83 -4.18
C HIS A 79 -10.79 7.96 -4.23
N SER A 80 -10.32 9.15 -4.60
CA SER A 80 -8.94 9.54 -4.31
C SER A 80 -8.92 9.92 -2.84
N ASP A 81 -8.07 9.25 -2.06
CA ASP A 81 -7.75 9.66 -0.69
C ASP A 81 -6.95 10.97 -0.79
N GLY A 82 -7.67 12.05 -1.08
CA GLY A 82 -7.13 13.38 -1.22
C GLY A 82 -6.55 13.80 0.11
N LYS A 83 -5.40 14.49 0.09
CA LYS A 83 -4.93 15.27 1.24
C LYS A 83 -6.14 16.02 1.77
N LEU A 84 -6.54 15.73 3.01
CA LEU A 84 -7.53 16.49 3.75
C LEU A 84 -7.19 17.97 3.58
N LEU A 85 -7.94 18.69 2.74
CA LEU A 85 -7.80 20.13 2.68
C LEU A 85 -8.25 20.63 4.05
N PRO A 86 -7.44 21.43 4.76
CA PRO A 86 -7.89 22.02 6.01
C PRO A 86 -9.18 22.77 5.74
N ALA A 87 -10.22 22.50 6.52
CA ALA A 87 -11.47 23.22 6.40
C ALA A 87 -11.19 24.72 6.48
N LEU A 88 -11.56 25.49 5.46
CA LEU A 88 -11.35 26.94 5.40
C LEU A 88 -12.13 27.71 6.49
N SER A 89 -12.94 27.03 7.32
CA SER A 89 -13.66 27.64 8.44
C SER A 89 -13.63 26.75 9.70
N ALA A 90 -13.38 27.39 10.85
CA ALA A 90 -13.27 26.76 12.17
C ALA A 90 -14.61 26.27 12.76
N ARG A 91 -15.73 26.34 12.02
CA ARG A 91 -17.05 26.00 12.53
C ARG A 91 -17.73 25.01 11.57
N LYS A 92 -17.67 23.72 11.94
CA LYS A 92 -18.28 22.54 11.27
C LYS A 92 -17.47 22.01 10.07
N SER A 93 -16.49 21.16 10.34
CA SER A 93 -15.74 20.47 9.29
C SER A 93 -16.29 19.05 9.07
N ASN A 94 -17.17 18.89 8.08
CA ASN A 94 -17.24 17.59 7.39
C ASN A 94 -16.03 17.53 6.47
N GLU A 95 -15.33 16.39 6.43
CA GLU A 95 -14.24 16.16 5.49
C GLU A 95 -14.73 16.42 4.05
N GLU A 96 -14.12 17.37 3.34
CA GLU A 96 -14.43 17.62 1.93
C GLU A 96 -13.80 16.50 1.11
N ARG A 97 -14.57 15.43 0.90
CA ARG A 97 -14.24 14.35 -0.03
C ARG A 97 -14.79 14.76 -1.39
N LEU A 98 -13.93 14.86 -2.39
CA LEU A 98 -14.34 15.07 -3.79
C LEU A 98 -14.57 13.70 -4.45
N PRO A 99 -15.81 13.19 -4.55
CA PRO A 99 -16.07 12.01 -5.35
C PRO A 99 -15.86 12.34 -6.84
N ILE A 100 -15.10 11.50 -7.54
CA ILE A 100 -14.96 11.60 -8.99
C ILE A 100 -15.88 10.53 -9.61
N VAL A 101 -16.88 10.98 -10.37
CA VAL A 101 -17.73 10.10 -11.18
C VAL A 101 -17.00 9.78 -12.48
N ILE A 102 -16.87 8.49 -12.79
CA ILE A 102 -16.23 8.03 -14.03
C ILE A 102 -17.31 7.46 -14.95
N SER A 103 -17.44 8.04 -16.14
CA SER A 103 -18.21 7.47 -17.26
C SER A 103 -17.26 6.91 -18.31
N TYR A 104 -17.55 5.74 -18.85
CA TYR A 104 -16.85 5.18 -20.01
C TYR A 104 -17.86 4.74 -21.06
N GLY A 105 -17.49 4.84 -22.34
CA GLY A 105 -18.31 4.32 -23.42
C GLY A 105 -18.36 2.80 -23.36
N LEU A 106 -19.55 2.22 -23.48
CA LEU A 106 -19.70 0.78 -23.73
C LEU A 106 -18.92 0.43 -25.00
N LYS A 107 -18.06 -0.60 -24.93
CA LYS A 107 -17.51 -1.19 -26.14
C LYS A 107 -18.66 -1.92 -26.84
N GLU A 108 -18.98 -1.49 -28.06
CA GLU A 108 -19.79 -2.25 -29.02
C GLU A 108 -19.23 -3.66 -29.23
#